data_AF-A0A529FYJ0-F1
#
_entry.id   AF-A0A529FYJ0-F1
#
_cell.length_a   1.000
_cell.length_b   1.000
_cell.length_c   1.000
_cell.angle_alpha   90.00
_cell.angle_beta   90.00
_cell.angle_gamma   90.00
#
_symmetry.space_group_name_H-M   'P 1'
#
loop_
_entity.id
_entity.type
_entity.pdbx_description
1 polymer ?
#
loop_
_entity_poly.entity_id
_entity_poly.type
_entity_poly.pdbx_seq_one_letter_code
_entity_poly.pdbx_strand_id
1 'polypeptide(L)'
;MKRLSGLAASALFLLLPLVSPGAAAPDPAALFEARTVADRDSALAALETAAPGDPASAYAAGAGEFFTALEILGGGLHRHGFESPQSFMLPLMRLPVPDNPNPEPLTYEEFRAILVAFRDRLQKSAAMLGSVPAEADIGMAIDLTRLGIDLNEDGNIAPDESAA
;
A
#
# COMPACT_ATOMS: atom_id res chain seq x y z
N MET A 1 54.94 52.52 -26.49
CA MET A 1 54.44 51.30 -27.16
C MET A 1 54.57 50.13 -26.21
N LYS A 2 53.51 49.32 -26.11
CA LYS A 2 53.40 47.98 -25.50
C LYS A 2 53.40 47.86 -23.97
N ARG A 3 52.18 47.58 -23.51
CA ARG A 3 51.72 47.11 -22.20
C ARG A 3 52.20 45.67 -21.96
N LEU A 4 52.42 45.27 -20.70
CA LEU A 4 52.31 43.87 -20.26
C LEU A 4 51.96 43.84 -18.76
N SER A 5 50.65 43.90 -18.50
CA SER A 5 50.03 43.50 -17.25
C SER A 5 49.56 42.05 -17.43
N GLY A 6 50.22 41.09 -16.79
CA GLY A 6 49.79 39.70 -16.77
C GLY A 6 49.04 39.40 -15.49
N LEU A 7 47.70 39.40 -15.55
CA LEU A 7 46.82 38.94 -14.47
C LEU A 7 47.10 37.46 -14.18
N ALA A 8 47.43 37.13 -12.94
CA ALA A 8 47.32 35.77 -12.41
C ALA A 8 45.83 35.50 -12.10
N ALA A 9 45.17 34.72 -12.94
CA ALA A 9 43.81 34.25 -12.70
C ALA A 9 43.86 32.95 -11.86
N SER A 10 43.66 33.08 -10.55
CA SER A 10 43.37 31.94 -9.67
C SER A 10 41.98 31.40 -10.00
N ALA A 11 41.92 30.21 -10.59
CA ALA A 11 40.68 29.45 -10.74
C ALA A 11 40.36 28.74 -9.42
N LEU A 12 39.48 29.33 -8.61
CA LEU A 12 38.90 28.70 -7.44
C LEU A 12 37.69 27.85 -7.89
N PHE A 13 37.89 26.56 -8.09
CA PHE A 13 36.80 25.61 -8.29
C PHE A 13 36.03 25.45 -6.97
N LEU A 14 34.88 26.12 -6.86
CA LEU A 14 33.89 25.89 -5.81
C LEU A 14 33.29 24.48 -6.00
N LEU A 15 33.74 23.52 -5.17
CA LEU A 15 33.04 22.26 -4.95
C LEU A 15 31.74 22.56 -4.18
N LEU A 16 30.67 22.89 -4.91
CA LEU A 16 29.32 22.82 -4.39
C LEU A 16 28.91 21.33 -4.31
N PRO A 17 28.49 20.82 -3.15
CA PRO A 17 27.92 19.48 -3.09
C PRO A 17 26.66 19.48 -3.96
N LEU A 18 26.60 18.55 -4.92
CA LEU A 18 25.35 18.23 -5.59
C LEU A 18 24.41 17.65 -4.53
N VAL A 19 23.56 18.51 -3.95
CA VAL A 19 22.35 18.07 -3.27
C VAL A 19 21.43 17.58 -4.39
N SER A 20 21.44 16.28 -4.63
CA SER A 20 20.38 15.66 -5.42
C SER A 20 19.07 15.97 -4.71
N PRO A 21 18.07 16.59 -5.38
CA PRO A 21 16.74 16.66 -4.81
C PRO A 21 16.31 15.21 -4.53
N GLY A 22 16.05 14.90 -3.27
CA GLY A 22 15.48 13.60 -2.91
C GLY A 22 14.20 13.40 -3.73
N ALA A 23 13.98 12.19 -4.24
CA ALA A 23 12.72 11.86 -4.89
C ALA A 23 11.57 12.26 -3.95
N ALA A 24 10.57 12.96 -4.48
CA ALA A 24 9.39 13.30 -3.69
C ALA A 24 8.81 12.01 -3.09
N ALA A 25 8.43 12.05 -1.81
CA ALA A 25 7.80 10.91 -1.16
C ALA A 25 6.54 10.50 -1.96
N PRO A 26 6.28 9.18 -2.12
CA PRO A 26 5.08 8.70 -2.77
C PRO A 26 3.84 9.22 -2.02
N ASP A 27 2.78 9.53 -2.75
CA ASP A 27 1.51 9.95 -2.15
C ASP A 27 0.80 8.74 -1.50
N PRO A 28 0.59 8.72 -0.17
CA PRO A 28 -0.13 7.65 0.50
C PRO A 28 -1.56 7.47 -0.01
N ALA A 29 -2.24 8.54 -0.45
CA ALA A 29 -3.62 8.46 -0.92
C ALA A 29 -3.76 7.58 -2.18
N ALA A 30 -2.73 7.51 -3.01
CA ALA A 30 -2.73 6.68 -4.22
C ALA A 30 -2.98 5.20 -3.93
N LEU A 31 -2.53 4.69 -2.78
CA LEU A 31 -2.80 3.34 -2.33
C LEU A 31 -4.29 3.11 -2.01
N PHE A 32 -4.90 4.03 -1.28
CA PHE A 32 -6.27 3.88 -0.76
C PHE A 32 -7.34 4.30 -1.76
N GLU A 33 -6.98 5.09 -2.78
CA GLU A 33 -7.89 5.52 -3.85
C GLU A 33 -7.74 4.71 -5.14
N ALA A 34 -6.88 3.69 -5.13
CA ALA A 34 -6.67 2.80 -6.26
C ALA A 34 -7.99 2.15 -6.69
N ARG A 35 -8.19 2.03 -8.01
CA ARG A 35 -9.37 1.38 -8.60
C ARG A 35 -9.07 -0.02 -9.12
N THR A 36 -7.80 -0.42 -9.11
CA THR A 36 -7.36 -1.74 -9.52
C THR A 36 -6.35 -2.28 -8.52
N VAL A 37 -6.29 -3.60 -8.39
CA VAL A 37 -5.28 -4.30 -7.58
C VAL A 37 -3.87 -3.95 -8.07
N ALA A 38 -3.67 -3.84 -9.38
CA ALA A 38 -2.37 -3.51 -9.96
C ALA A 38 -1.88 -2.11 -9.56
N ASP A 39 -2.75 -1.10 -9.60
CA ASP A 39 -2.42 0.26 -9.19
C ASP A 39 -2.12 0.33 -7.68
N ARG A 40 -2.95 -0.36 -6.87
CA ARG A 40 -2.75 -0.47 -5.43
C ARG A 40 -1.40 -1.11 -5.11
N ASP A 41 -1.07 -2.24 -5.73
CA ASP A 41 0.16 -2.98 -5.47
C ASP A 41 1.39 -2.17 -5.90
N SER A 42 1.28 -1.41 -6.98
CA SER A 42 2.32 -0.47 -7.40
C SER A 42 2.52 0.66 -6.39
N ALA A 43 1.42 1.25 -5.89
CA ALA A 43 1.48 2.29 -4.86
C ALA A 43 2.05 1.74 -3.53
N LEU A 44 1.63 0.54 -3.14
CA LEU A 44 2.15 -0.15 -1.97
C LEU A 44 3.66 -0.36 -2.07
N ALA A 45 4.15 -0.91 -3.19
CA ALA A 45 5.57 -1.13 -3.40
C ALA A 45 6.41 0.17 -3.34
N ALA A 46 5.85 1.28 -3.85
CA ALA A 46 6.50 2.59 -3.74
C ALA A 46 6.59 3.07 -2.29
N LEU A 47 5.51 2.94 -1.51
CA LEU A 47 5.48 3.28 -0.08
C LEU A 47 6.44 2.40 0.72
N GLU A 48 6.49 1.10 0.45
CA GLU A 48 7.44 0.18 1.11
C GLU A 48 8.90 0.55 0.85
N THR A 49 9.20 1.01 -0.37
CA THR A 49 10.53 1.48 -0.74
C THR A 49 10.91 2.75 0.01
N ALA A 50 9.95 3.65 0.24
CA ALA A 50 10.16 4.93 0.93
C ALA A 50 10.14 4.80 2.47
N ALA A 51 9.49 3.76 3.01
CA ALA A 51 9.26 3.55 4.44
C ALA A 51 10.50 3.72 5.36
N PRO A 52 11.72 3.27 5.00
CA PRO A 52 12.89 3.44 5.87
C PRO A 52 13.28 4.90 6.14
N GLY A 53 12.88 5.84 5.27
CA GLY A 53 13.20 7.26 5.38
C GLY A 53 11.98 8.17 5.57
N ASP A 54 10.77 7.63 5.50
CA ASP A 54 9.52 8.38 5.60
C ASP A 54 8.50 7.64 6.50
N PRO A 55 8.29 8.12 7.74
CA PRO A 55 7.30 7.55 8.65
C PRO A 55 5.87 7.49 8.08
N ALA A 56 5.49 8.47 7.25
CA ALA A 56 4.16 8.47 6.64
C ALA A 56 4.01 7.33 5.63
N SER A 57 5.03 7.10 4.80
CA SER A 57 5.10 5.94 3.90
C SER A 57 5.10 4.61 4.68
N ALA A 58 5.83 4.50 5.79
CA ALA A 58 5.81 3.30 6.63
C ALA A 58 4.41 3.04 7.20
N TYR A 59 3.75 4.08 7.73
CA TYR A 59 2.38 3.95 8.23
C TYR A 59 1.40 3.52 7.12
N ALA A 60 1.46 4.19 5.97
CA ALA A 60 0.59 3.92 4.83
C ALA A 60 0.81 2.50 4.27
N ALA A 61 2.06 2.06 4.10
CA ALA A 61 2.38 0.71 3.67
C ALA A 61 1.89 -0.33 4.69
N GLY A 62 2.05 -0.07 5.99
CA GLY A 62 1.55 -0.96 7.03
C GLY A 62 0.02 -1.10 7.01
N ALA A 63 -0.71 -0.01 6.79
CA ALA A 63 -2.15 -0.04 6.59
C ALA A 63 -2.54 -0.76 5.28
N GLY A 64 -1.83 -0.52 4.17
CA GLY A 64 -2.05 -1.21 2.89
C GLY A 64 -1.88 -2.72 2.99
N GLU A 65 -0.84 -3.18 3.68
CA GLU A 65 -0.60 -4.59 3.97
C GLU A 65 -1.72 -5.21 4.82
N PHE A 66 -2.35 -4.44 5.72
CA PHE A 66 -3.51 -4.88 6.47
C PHE A 66 -4.75 -5.07 5.58
N PHE A 67 -5.06 -4.10 4.72
CA PHE A 67 -6.19 -4.24 3.77
C PHE A 67 -5.97 -5.40 2.79
N THR A 68 -4.73 -5.56 2.30
CA THR A 68 -4.34 -6.70 1.45
C THR A 68 -4.52 -8.03 2.18
N ALA A 69 -4.28 -8.08 3.50
CA ALA A 69 -4.55 -9.27 4.30
C ALA A 69 -6.05 -9.61 4.33
N LEU A 70 -6.91 -8.61 4.53
CA LEU A 70 -8.36 -8.80 4.52
C LEU A 70 -8.86 -9.28 3.15
N GLU A 71 -8.30 -8.76 2.07
CA GLU A 71 -8.59 -9.19 0.71
C GLU A 71 -8.23 -10.67 0.48
N ILE A 72 -7.02 -11.09 0.87
CA ILE A 72 -6.58 -12.50 0.76
C ILE A 72 -7.56 -13.44 1.49
N LEU A 73 -8.01 -13.03 2.68
CA LEU A 73 -8.95 -13.82 3.45
C LEU A 73 -10.35 -13.82 2.81
N GLY A 74 -10.86 -12.65 2.45
CA GLY A 74 -12.20 -12.47 1.89
C GLY A 74 -12.35 -13.12 0.53
N GLY A 75 -11.48 -12.76 -0.43
CA GLY A 75 -11.47 -13.32 -1.78
C GLY A 75 -11.15 -14.81 -1.79
N GLY A 76 -10.16 -15.22 -0.99
CA GLY A 76 -9.82 -16.64 -0.83
C GLY A 76 -11.01 -17.47 -0.36
N LEU A 77 -11.83 -16.97 0.56
CA LEU A 77 -13.04 -17.66 0.99
C LEU A 77 -14.18 -17.56 -0.04
N HIS A 78 -14.36 -16.40 -0.68
CA HIS A 78 -15.39 -16.15 -1.69
C HIS A 78 -15.25 -17.05 -2.93
N ARG A 79 -14.03 -17.28 -3.40
CA ARG A 79 -13.71 -18.23 -4.50
C ARG A 79 -14.27 -19.64 -4.23
N HIS A 80 -14.36 -20.02 -2.97
CA HIS A 80 -14.86 -21.31 -2.51
C HIS A 80 -16.32 -21.28 -2.00
N GLY A 81 -17.06 -20.22 -2.33
CA GLY A 81 -18.50 -20.10 -2.05
C GLY A 81 -18.83 -19.60 -0.65
N PHE A 82 -17.88 -18.96 0.04
CA PHE A 82 -18.20 -18.26 1.28
C PHE A 82 -19.03 -17.02 0.99
N GLU A 83 -20.28 -17.03 1.43
CA GLU A 83 -21.15 -15.86 1.49
C GLU A 83 -20.84 -15.08 2.75
N SER A 84 -20.62 -13.77 2.64
CA SER A 84 -20.41 -12.90 3.80
C SER A 84 -21.65 -12.91 4.71
N PRO A 85 -21.57 -13.48 5.93
CA PRO A 85 -22.67 -13.42 6.87
C PRO A 85 -22.75 -11.99 7.39
N GLN A 86 -23.95 -11.38 7.35
CA GLN A 86 -24.20 -10.06 7.94
C GLN A 86 -23.86 -9.99 9.45
N SER A 87 -23.67 -11.14 10.12
CA SER A 87 -23.25 -11.27 11.52
C SER A 87 -21.73 -11.23 11.76
N PHE A 88 -20.89 -11.12 10.72
CA PHE A 88 -19.43 -11.13 10.89
C PHE A 88 -18.94 -9.93 11.70
N MET A 89 -17.91 -10.07 12.54
CA MET A 89 -17.50 -8.99 13.47
C MET A 89 -16.77 -7.82 12.79
N LEU A 90 -16.15 -8.03 11.62
CA LEU A 90 -15.36 -7.01 10.92
C LEU A 90 -16.21 -6.31 9.84
N PRO A 91 -16.36 -4.96 9.86
CA PRO A 91 -17.22 -4.24 8.91
C PRO A 91 -16.88 -4.45 7.43
N LEU A 92 -15.59 -4.49 7.07
CA LEU A 92 -15.16 -4.73 5.69
C LEU A 92 -15.44 -6.17 5.21
N MET A 93 -15.57 -7.11 6.14
CA MET A 93 -15.99 -8.47 5.81
C MET A 93 -17.49 -8.57 5.58
N ARG A 94 -18.27 -7.49 5.72
CA ARG A 94 -19.74 -7.44 5.51
C ARG A 94 -20.14 -6.80 4.18
N LEU A 95 -19.16 -6.41 3.35
CA LEU A 95 -19.44 -5.77 2.07
C LEU A 95 -20.33 -6.68 1.20
N PRO A 96 -21.30 -6.12 0.46
CA PRO A 96 -22.20 -6.89 -0.39
C PRO A 96 -21.46 -7.35 -1.66
N VAL A 97 -20.63 -8.38 -1.52
CA VAL A 97 -19.94 -9.01 -2.66
C VAL A 97 -20.94 -9.90 -3.41
N PRO A 98 -21.02 -9.83 -4.76
CA PRO A 98 -21.87 -10.70 -5.55
C PRO A 98 -21.59 -12.19 -5.29
N ASP A 99 -22.62 -13.03 -5.29
CA ASP A 99 -22.44 -14.47 -5.09
C ASP A 99 -21.55 -15.08 -6.17
N ASN A 100 -20.67 -16.01 -5.80
CA ASN A 100 -19.90 -16.80 -6.75
C ASN A 100 -20.79 -17.91 -7.35
N PRO A 101 -21.17 -17.85 -8.65
CA PRO A 101 -22.09 -18.82 -9.24
C PRO A 101 -21.48 -20.22 -9.42
N ASN A 102 -20.14 -20.35 -9.37
CA ASN A 102 -19.42 -21.60 -9.59
C ASN A 102 -18.29 -21.76 -8.55
N PRO A 103 -18.62 -22.04 -7.28
CA PRO A 103 -17.61 -22.16 -6.23
C PRO A 103 -16.69 -23.35 -6.46
N GLU A 104 -15.38 -23.13 -6.28
CA GLU A 104 -14.39 -24.19 -6.38
C GLU A 104 -14.38 -25.06 -5.11
N PRO A 105 -14.14 -26.38 -5.20
CA PRO A 105 -13.92 -27.21 -4.01
C PRO A 105 -12.74 -26.68 -3.18
N LEU A 106 -12.89 -26.68 -1.85
CA LEU A 106 -11.84 -26.26 -0.92
C LEU A 106 -11.24 -27.47 -0.20
N THR A 107 -9.99 -27.80 -0.50
CA THR A 107 -9.22 -28.79 0.25
C THR A 107 -8.69 -28.20 1.56
N TYR A 108 -8.24 -29.08 2.46
CA TYR A 108 -7.61 -28.65 3.69
C TYR A 108 -6.32 -27.87 3.45
N GLU A 109 -5.53 -28.31 2.47
CA GLU A 109 -4.26 -27.69 2.08
C GLU A 109 -4.49 -26.27 1.56
N GLU A 110 -5.50 -26.07 0.70
CA GLU A 110 -5.89 -24.75 0.19
C GLU A 110 -6.41 -23.84 1.30
N PHE A 111 -7.27 -24.35 2.18
CA PHE A 111 -7.78 -23.55 3.30
C PHE A 111 -6.64 -23.12 4.24
N ARG A 112 -5.72 -24.03 4.54
CA ARG A 112 -4.50 -23.72 5.29
C ARG A 112 -3.65 -22.67 4.58
N ALA A 113 -3.52 -22.73 3.27
CA ALA A 113 -2.77 -21.76 2.49
C ALA A 113 -3.36 -20.34 2.60
N ILE A 114 -4.69 -20.20 2.52
CA ILE A 114 -5.40 -18.92 2.72
C ILE A 114 -5.07 -18.34 4.10
N LEU A 115 -5.18 -19.13 5.17
CA LEU A 115 -4.89 -18.68 6.53
C LEU A 115 -3.41 -18.31 6.75
N VAL A 116 -2.49 -19.05 6.14
CA VAL A 116 -1.06 -18.77 6.17
C VAL A 116 -0.76 -17.44 5.46
N ALA A 117 -1.30 -17.25 4.26
CA ALA A 117 -1.11 -16.02 3.50
C ALA A 117 -1.68 -14.79 4.24
N PHE A 118 -2.89 -14.91 4.80
CA PHE A 118 -3.49 -13.89 5.66
C PHE A 118 -2.59 -13.52 6.86
N ARG A 119 -2.12 -14.53 7.61
CA ARG A 119 -1.20 -14.33 8.75
C ARG A 119 0.08 -13.64 8.34
N ASP A 120 0.71 -14.10 7.26
CA ASP A 120 2.00 -13.57 6.82
C ASP A 120 1.88 -12.10 6.40
N ARG A 121 0.77 -11.74 5.77
CA ARG A 121 0.44 -10.37 5.42
C ARG A 121 0.18 -9.49 6.65
N LEU A 122 -0.57 -9.99 7.63
CA LEU A 122 -0.73 -9.30 8.93
C LEU A 122 0.60 -9.09 9.66
N GLN A 123 1.51 -10.07 9.60
CA GLN A 123 2.83 -9.93 10.21
C GLN A 123 3.65 -8.84 9.52
N LYS A 124 3.57 -8.75 8.19
CA LYS A 124 4.21 -7.68 7.41
C LYS A 124 3.64 -6.31 7.77
N SER A 125 2.32 -6.20 7.84
CA SER A 125 1.61 -4.99 8.30
C SER A 125 2.10 -4.55 9.69
N ALA A 126 2.11 -5.48 10.67
CA ALA A 126 2.54 -5.19 12.03
C ALA A 126 4.01 -4.75 12.10
N ALA A 127 4.90 -5.38 11.32
CA ALA A 127 6.30 -5.00 11.26
C ALA A 127 6.49 -3.58 10.70
N MET A 128 5.74 -3.23 9.65
CA MET A 128 5.83 -1.90 9.05
C MET A 128 5.26 -0.83 9.98
N LEU A 129 4.07 -1.05 10.55
CA LEU A 129 3.49 -0.14 11.55
C LEU A 129 4.40 0.00 12.78
N GLY A 130 5.03 -1.09 13.23
CA GLY A 130 5.97 -1.07 14.34
C GLY A 130 7.30 -0.36 14.03
N SER A 131 7.61 -0.08 12.77
CA SER A 131 8.78 0.70 12.37
C SER A 131 8.55 2.21 12.47
N VAL A 132 7.29 2.65 12.58
CA VAL A 132 6.93 4.06 12.73
C VAL A 132 7.41 4.58 14.10
N PRO A 133 8.22 5.65 14.15
CA PRO A 133 8.66 6.25 15.41
C PRO A 133 7.46 6.73 16.24
N ALA A 134 7.50 6.52 17.57
CA ALA A 134 6.41 6.89 18.47
C ALA A 134 6.05 8.40 18.44
N GLU A 135 7.04 9.25 18.16
CA GLU A 135 6.90 10.70 18.13
C GLU A 135 6.66 11.23 16.69
N ALA A 136 6.46 10.34 15.71
CA ALA A 136 6.25 10.75 14.33
C ALA A 136 4.90 11.47 14.20
N ASP A 137 4.94 12.70 13.67
CA ASP A 137 3.74 13.46 13.31
C ASP A 137 3.27 13.02 11.91
N ILE A 138 2.21 12.22 11.86
CA ILE A 138 1.66 11.64 10.63
C ILE A 138 0.23 12.12 10.45
N GLY A 139 -0.01 12.79 9.33
CA GLY A 139 -1.34 13.19 8.88
C GLY A 139 -1.59 12.70 7.46
N MET A 140 -2.78 12.14 7.22
CA MET A 140 -3.18 11.63 5.91
C MET A 140 -4.64 11.97 5.65
N ALA A 141 -4.93 12.53 4.48
CA ALA A 141 -6.29 12.76 4.03
C ALA A 141 -6.66 11.63 3.07
N ILE A 142 -7.64 10.82 3.45
CA ILE A 142 -8.14 9.71 2.64
C ILE A 142 -9.60 9.96 2.29
N ASP A 143 -9.91 9.84 1.01
CA ASP A 143 -11.29 9.79 0.54
C ASP A 143 -11.88 8.39 0.83
N LEU A 144 -12.62 8.28 1.93
CA LEU A 144 -13.27 7.04 2.33
C LEU A 144 -14.30 6.53 1.30
N THR A 145 -14.76 7.39 0.37
CA THR A 145 -15.65 6.95 -0.72
C THR A 145 -14.93 6.18 -1.83
N ARG A 146 -13.60 6.10 -1.75
CA ARG A 146 -12.75 5.42 -2.73
C ARG A 146 -11.97 4.26 -2.11
N LEU A 147 -11.99 4.16 -0.78
CA LEU A 147 -11.39 3.06 -0.04
C LEU A 147 -12.19 1.78 -0.28
N GLY A 148 -11.56 0.75 -0.83
CA GLY A 148 -12.16 -0.56 -1.05
C GLY A 148 -11.14 -1.69 -1.11
N ILE A 149 -11.64 -2.92 -1.21
CA ILE A 149 -10.86 -4.16 -1.36
C ILE A 149 -11.52 -5.02 -2.45
N ASP A 150 -10.73 -5.74 -3.24
CA ASP A 150 -11.20 -6.63 -4.32
C ASP A 150 -11.58 -8.00 -3.72
N LEU A 151 -12.85 -8.15 -3.32
CA LEU A 151 -13.32 -9.36 -2.65
C LEU A 151 -13.78 -10.45 -3.62
N ASN A 152 -14.15 -10.10 -4.84
CA ASN A 152 -14.53 -11.05 -5.88
C ASN A 152 -13.32 -11.53 -6.72
N GLU A 153 -12.14 -10.95 -6.50
CA GLU A 153 -10.85 -11.23 -7.14
C GLU A 153 -10.83 -10.98 -8.66
N ASP A 154 -11.62 -10.02 -9.15
CA ASP A 154 -11.69 -9.65 -10.57
C ASP A 154 -10.61 -8.63 -10.99
N GLY A 155 -9.84 -8.12 -10.02
CA GLY A 155 -8.74 -7.17 -10.19
C GLY A 155 -9.18 -5.70 -10.16
N ASN A 156 -10.48 -5.42 -10.12
CA ASN A 156 -11.03 -4.08 -9.95
C ASN A 156 -11.52 -3.91 -8.50
N ILE A 157 -11.37 -2.70 -7.97
CA ILE A 157 -11.93 -2.34 -6.67
C ILE A 157 -13.23 -1.59 -6.96
N ALA A 158 -14.32 -2.34 -7.02
CA ALA A 158 -15.62 -1.83 -7.43
C ALA A 158 -16.30 -1.00 -6.31
N PRO A 159 -17.26 -0.12 -6.64
CA PRO A 159 -17.96 0.70 -5.64
C PRO A 159 -18.71 -0.14 -4.57
N ASP A 160 -19.24 -1.30 -4.94
CA ASP A 160 -19.91 -2.24 -4.04
C ASP A 160 -18.96 -3.00 -3.11
N GLU A 161 -17.65 -2.95 -3.40
CA GLU A 161 -16.57 -3.46 -2.55
C GLU A 161 -15.79 -2.33 -1.85
N SER A 162 -16.39 -1.13 -1.84
CA SER A 162 -15.85 0.06 -1.18
C SER A 162 -16.56 0.36 0.14
N ALA A 163 -15.93 1.15 1.00
CA ALA A 163 -16.42 1.50 2.33
C ALA A 163 -17.59 2.50 2.34
N ALA A 164 -18.05 2.99 1.17
CA ALA A 164 -19.12 3.98 1.04
C ALA A 164 -20.08 3.68 -0.11
#